data_AF-A0A933V4E6-F1
#
_entry.id   AF-A0A933V4E6-F1
#
_cell.length_a   1.000
_cell.length_b   1.000
_cell.length_c   1.000
_cell.angle_alpha   90.00
_cell.angle_beta   90.00
_cell.angle_gamma   90.00
#
_symmetry.space_group_name_H-M   'P 1'
#
loop_
_entity.id
_entity.type
_entity.pdbx_description
1 polymer ?
#
loop_
_entity_poly.entity_id
_entity_poly.type
_entity_poly.pdbx_seq_one_letter_code
_entity_poly.pdbx_strand_id
1 'polypeptide(L)'
;MNKSALIPILLGVLLNTGAAAEELAFEAAKSSRLQEVLRQQPVKLYESVKVKDYPFCDRFLKALKRASPEIKYVEPVLRTDDPGHPKLARYEACYRREGGRGESGFALCAVGERRFRLYSVELDGNRKNGPEEYLYGQEPSCNLNRSGSAQYVRTSFPECEIADFVYAAAEDPLAKGHITGFSALVHYRGDHFIVNLDDFAEAGYTISLNVYDKAEKLFSGQNLCVWKSQGSQNDIKGRGK
;
A
#
# COMPACT_ATOMS: atom_id res chain seq x y z
N MET A 1 43.07 -11.14 -60.80
CA MET A 1 42.65 -11.78 -59.54
C MET A 1 42.16 -10.68 -58.59
N ASN A 2 40.86 -10.35 -58.66
CA ASN A 2 40.25 -9.29 -57.83
C ASN A 2 39.77 -9.89 -56.52
N LYS A 3 40.30 -9.39 -55.40
CA LYS A 3 39.84 -9.71 -54.04
C LYS A 3 38.75 -8.71 -53.65
N SER A 4 37.49 -9.10 -53.78
CA SER A 4 36.36 -8.39 -53.17
C SER A 4 36.27 -8.80 -51.70
N ALA A 5 36.49 -7.85 -50.80
CA ALA A 5 36.27 -8.03 -49.36
C ALA A 5 34.84 -7.63 -49.00
N LEU A 6 34.08 -8.57 -48.44
CA LEU A 6 32.76 -8.34 -47.86
C LEU A 6 32.90 -7.59 -46.52
N ILE A 7 32.19 -6.49 -46.37
CA ILE A 7 32.03 -5.75 -45.11
C ILE A 7 30.78 -6.32 -44.41
N PRO A 8 30.88 -6.87 -43.19
CA PRO A 8 29.70 -7.27 -42.43
C PRO A 8 29.06 -6.02 -41.83
N ILE A 9 27.80 -5.78 -42.21
CA ILE A 9 26.94 -4.77 -41.57
C ILE A 9 26.47 -5.36 -40.24
N LEU A 10 27.08 -4.90 -39.14
CA LEU A 10 26.58 -5.14 -37.79
C LEU A 10 25.36 -4.26 -37.57
N LEU A 11 24.18 -4.84 -37.73
CA LEU A 11 22.91 -4.23 -37.33
C LEU A 11 22.82 -4.29 -35.79
N GLY A 12 23.22 -3.20 -35.14
CA GLY A 12 23.10 -3.04 -33.69
C GLY A 12 21.63 -2.97 -33.27
N VAL A 13 21.15 -4.00 -32.58
CA VAL A 13 19.86 -4.03 -31.89
C VAL A 13 19.93 -3.01 -30.74
N LEU A 14 19.35 -1.83 -30.94
CA LEU A 14 19.08 -0.88 -29.87
C LEU A 14 17.94 -1.46 -29.02
N LEU A 15 18.31 -2.15 -27.94
CA LEU A 15 17.40 -2.58 -26.90
C LEU A 15 16.79 -1.33 -26.26
N ASN A 16 15.47 -1.19 -26.45
CA ASN A 16 14.64 -0.12 -25.92
C ASN A 16 14.42 -0.34 -24.41
N THR A 17 15.45 -0.10 -23.58
CA THR A 17 15.41 -0.33 -22.12
C THR A 17 14.81 0.85 -21.33
N GLY A 18 14.35 1.91 -22.00
CA GLY A 18 13.88 3.14 -21.34
C GLY A 18 12.51 3.02 -20.68
N ALA A 19 11.56 2.36 -21.33
CA ALA A 19 10.16 2.35 -20.88
C ALA A 19 9.91 1.51 -19.61
N ALA A 20 10.69 0.46 -19.38
CA ALA A 20 10.53 -0.40 -18.20
C ALA A 20 11.12 0.22 -16.92
N ALA A 21 12.07 1.15 -17.04
CA ALA A 21 12.70 1.80 -15.89
C ALA A 21 11.87 2.98 -15.34
N GLU A 22 11.03 3.60 -16.19
CA GLU A 22 10.17 4.72 -15.79
C GLU A 22 8.93 4.28 -15.00
N GLU A 23 8.54 3.00 -15.11
CA GLU A 23 7.41 2.41 -14.38
C GLU A 23 7.80 1.88 -12.98
N LEU A 24 9.11 1.76 -12.69
CA LEU A 24 9.65 0.97 -11.57
C LEU A 24 9.81 1.70 -10.21
N ALA A 25 9.36 2.95 -10.05
CA ALA A 25 9.55 3.69 -8.80
C ALA A 25 8.30 4.43 -8.30
N PHE A 26 7.10 3.93 -8.61
CA PHE A 26 5.87 4.62 -8.19
C PHE A 26 5.65 4.57 -6.68
N GLU A 27 5.89 3.45 -5.98
CA GLU A 27 5.77 3.46 -4.51
C GLU A 27 6.87 4.31 -3.87
N ALA A 28 8.10 4.25 -4.39
CA ALA A 28 9.18 5.09 -3.91
C ALA A 28 8.90 6.60 -4.11
N ALA A 29 8.28 7.00 -5.22
CA ALA A 29 7.89 8.39 -5.49
C ALA A 29 6.88 8.92 -4.47
N LYS A 30 6.05 8.06 -3.88
CA LYS A 30 5.11 8.46 -2.82
C LYS A 30 5.81 8.92 -1.54
N SER A 31 7.06 8.49 -1.30
CA SER A 31 7.87 8.98 -0.18
C SER A 31 8.05 10.51 -0.22
N SER A 32 8.11 11.10 -1.42
CA SER A 32 8.22 12.54 -1.62
C SER A 32 6.96 13.28 -1.13
N ARG A 33 5.77 12.75 -1.41
CA ARG A 33 4.49 13.33 -0.92
C ARG A 33 4.44 13.30 0.61
N LEU A 34 4.82 12.17 1.21
CA LEU A 34 4.85 12.03 2.66
C LEU A 34 5.84 13.00 3.32
N GLN A 35 7.03 13.16 2.73
CA GLN A 35 8.02 14.13 3.20
C GLN A 35 7.51 15.56 3.11
N GLU A 36 6.84 15.91 2.00
CA GLU A 36 6.29 17.25 1.84
C GLU A 36 5.24 17.56 2.90
N VAL A 37 4.34 16.62 3.18
CA VAL A 37 3.36 16.77 4.27
C VAL A 37 4.06 16.91 5.62
N LEU A 38 5.05 16.07 5.91
CA LEU A 38 5.82 16.11 7.16
C LEU A 38 6.67 17.38 7.33
N ARG A 39 7.02 18.06 6.23
CA ARG A 39 7.73 19.35 6.21
C ARG A 39 6.79 20.51 6.47
N GLN A 40 5.60 20.49 5.87
CA GLN A 40 4.61 21.55 6.00
C GLN A 40 3.88 21.49 7.34
N GLN A 41 3.65 20.30 7.89
CA GLN A 41 2.83 20.12 9.07
C GLN A 41 3.56 19.30 10.14
N PRO A 42 3.92 19.91 11.28
CA PRO A 42 4.48 19.16 12.38
C PRO A 42 3.44 18.17 12.92
N VAL A 43 3.84 16.91 13.02
CA VAL A 43 3.02 15.84 13.60
C VAL A 43 3.53 15.48 14.99
N LYS A 44 2.61 15.03 15.86
CA LYS A 44 2.90 14.50 17.20
C LYS A 44 2.37 13.09 17.32
N LEU A 45 3.07 12.26 18.09
CA LEU A 45 2.60 10.92 18.43
C LEU A 45 1.28 11.02 19.19
N TYR A 46 0.29 10.25 18.77
CA TYR A 46 -1.03 10.23 19.38
C TYR A 46 -1.00 9.47 20.71
N GLU A 47 -1.81 9.91 21.67
CA GLU A 47 -1.80 9.42 23.05
C GLU A 47 -2.15 7.94 23.21
N SER A 48 -2.83 7.34 22.22
CA SER A 48 -3.21 5.93 22.23
C SER A 48 -2.05 4.98 21.95
N VAL A 49 -0.89 5.49 21.52
CA VAL A 49 0.30 4.66 21.28
C VAL A 49 0.83 4.18 22.63
N LYS A 50 1.26 2.92 22.73
CA LYS A 50 1.78 2.37 23.99
C LYS A 50 3.16 2.99 24.27
N VAL A 51 3.41 3.40 25.52
CA VAL A 51 4.66 4.06 25.94
C VAL A 51 5.92 3.26 25.54
N LYS A 52 5.86 1.93 25.63
CA LYS A 52 6.96 1.04 25.23
C LYS A 52 7.36 1.18 23.76
N ASP A 53 6.42 1.60 22.90
CA ASP A 53 6.61 1.70 21.45
C ASP A 53 7.10 3.10 21.05
N TYR A 54 7.10 4.09 21.96
CA TYR A 54 7.50 5.48 21.70
C TYR A 54 8.90 5.60 21.07
N PRO A 55 9.95 4.91 21.57
CA PRO A 55 11.28 5.02 20.98
C PRO A 55 11.33 4.47 19.55
N PHE A 56 10.54 3.43 19.25
CA PHE A 56 10.45 2.90 17.89
C PHE A 56 9.72 3.90 16.98
N CYS A 57 8.56 4.40 17.40
CA CYS A 57 7.79 5.35 16.62
C CYS A 57 8.58 6.65 16.34
N ASP A 58 9.27 7.20 17.33
CA ASP A 58 10.12 8.39 17.12
C ASP A 58 11.22 8.13 16.07
N ARG A 59 11.90 6.98 16.12
CA ARG A 59 12.91 6.61 15.12
C ARG A 59 12.31 6.41 13.73
N PHE A 60 11.17 5.74 13.64
CA PHE A 60 10.48 5.52 12.36
C PHE A 60 10.05 6.84 11.73
N LEU A 61 9.44 7.75 12.50
CA LEU A 61 9.07 9.08 12.02
C LEU A 61 10.30 9.88 11.55
N LYS A 62 11.41 9.83 12.29
CA LYS A 62 12.67 10.46 11.87
C LYS A 62 13.19 9.87 10.56
N ALA A 63 13.06 8.56 10.37
CA ALA A 63 13.43 7.90 9.12
C ALA A 63 12.54 8.35 7.95
N LEU A 64 11.21 8.45 8.14
CA LEU A 64 10.28 8.99 7.15
C LEU A 64 10.63 10.44 6.75
N LYS A 65 10.83 11.32 7.75
CA LYS A 65 11.17 12.74 7.53
C LYS A 65 12.45 12.95 6.74
N ARG A 66 13.39 12.00 6.81
CA ARG A 66 14.72 12.09 6.19
C ARG A 66 14.85 11.34 4.88
N ALA A 67 13.75 10.79 4.34
CA ALA A 67 13.82 9.91 3.18
C ALA A 67 14.81 8.74 3.42
N SER A 68 14.87 8.21 4.65
CA SER A 68 15.96 7.31 5.02
C SER A 68 15.96 6.06 4.14
N PRO A 69 17.12 5.65 3.58
CA PRO A 69 17.23 4.43 2.78
C PRO A 69 16.98 3.15 3.61
N GLU A 70 16.88 3.26 4.93
CA GLU A 70 16.41 2.17 5.80
C GLU A 70 14.95 1.80 5.52
N ILE A 71 14.12 2.73 5.05
CA ILE A 71 12.73 2.47 4.66
C ILE A 71 12.72 2.11 3.19
N LYS A 72 12.49 0.82 2.92
CA LYS A 72 12.39 0.30 1.56
C LYS A 72 10.92 0.17 1.20
N TYR A 73 10.48 0.90 0.18
CA TYR A 73 9.13 0.75 -0.36
C TYR A 73 9.05 -0.55 -1.15
N VAL A 74 8.02 -1.35 -0.87
CA VAL A 74 7.77 -2.59 -1.59
C VAL A 74 6.94 -2.25 -2.82
N GLU A 75 7.45 -2.56 -4.01
CA GLU A 75 6.70 -2.41 -5.26
C GLU A 75 5.75 -3.60 -5.47
N PRO A 76 4.54 -3.38 -6.01
CA PRO A 76 3.66 -4.47 -6.39
C PRO A 76 4.19 -5.22 -7.61
N VAL A 77 3.93 -6.52 -7.68
CA VAL A 77 4.26 -7.39 -8.83
C VAL A 77 3.25 -7.28 -9.98
N LEU A 78 2.15 -6.56 -9.74
CA LEU A 78 1.16 -6.18 -10.74
C LEU A 78 0.53 -4.85 -10.35
N ARG A 79 0.42 -3.95 -11.31
CA ARG A 79 -0.50 -2.80 -11.29
C ARG A 79 -1.45 -2.96 -12.45
N THR A 80 -2.75 -2.85 -12.21
CA THR A 80 -3.73 -2.96 -13.29
C THR A 80 -5.05 -2.33 -12.87
N ASP A 81 -5.78 -1.80 -13.85
CA ASP A 81 -7.19 -1.42 -13.70
C ASP A 81 -8.13 -2.51 -14.29
N ASP A 82 -7.56 -3.59 -14.81
CA ASP A 82 -8.28 -4.73 -15.39
C ASP A 82 -8.45 -5.86 -14.35
N PRO A 83 -9.68 -6.09 -13.84
CA PRO A 83 -9.95 -7.18 -12.91
C PRO A 83 -9.95 -8.56 -13.59
N GLY A 84 -10.04 -8.62 -14.92
CA GLY A 84 -9.89 -9.83 -15.71
C GLY A 84 -8.42 -10.18 -16.01
N HIS A 85 -7.47 -9.39 -15.50
CA HIS A 85 -6.06 -9.63 -15.74
C HIS A 85 -5.66 -11.05 -15.27
N PRO A 86 -4.91 -11.85 -16.06
CA PRO A 86 -4.65 -13.26 -15.75
C PRO A 86 -4.02 -13.52 -14.38
N LYS A 87 -3.19 -12.60 -13.88
CA LYS A 87 -2.63 -12.67 -12.51
C LYS A 87 -3.67 -12.54 -11.38
N LEU A 88 -4.87 -12.03 -11.68
CA LEU A 88 -5.99 -11.93 -10.75
C LEU A 88 -7.00 -13.09 -10.88
N ALA A 89 -6.77 -14.06 -11.77
CA ALA A 89 -7.73 -15.13 -12.07
C ALA A 89 -8.20 -15.93 -10.84
N ARG A 90 -7.32 -16.14 -9.85
CA ARG A 90 -7.69 -16.82 -8.59
C ARG A 90 -8.63 -15.98 -7.73
N TYR A 91 -8.39 -14.67 -7.67
CA TYR A 91 -9.29 -13.73 -6.99
C TYR A 91 -10.64 -13.67 -7.70
N GLU A 92 -10.62 -13.62 -9.03
CA GLU A 92 -11.85 -13.66 -9.84
C GLU A 92 -12.65 -14.95 -9.64
N ALA A 93 -11.97 -16.10 -9.57
CA ALA A 93 -12.62 -17.38 -9.29
C ALA A 93 -13.32 -17.37 -7.92
N CYS A 94 -12.70 -16.81 -6.89
CA CYS A 94 -13.32 -16.65 -5.58
C CYS A 94 -14.50 -15.67 -5.62
N TYR A 95 -14.32 -14.50 -6.22
CA TYR A 95 -15.40 -13.52 -6.40
C TYR A 95 -16.63 -14.13 -7.11
N ARG A 96 -16.43 -14.94 -8.15
CA ARG A 96 -17.51 -15.66 -8.85
C ARG A 96 -18.16 -16.73 -7.98
N ARG A 97 -17.38 -17.50 -7.23
CA ARG A 97 -17.89 -18.55 -6.31
C ARG A 97 -18.84 -17.98 -5.26
N GLU A 98 -18.55 -16.77 -4.77
CA GLU A 98 -19.40 -16.07 -3.80
C GLU A 98 -20.60 -15.33 -4.45
N GLY A 99 -20.94 -15.65 -5.70
CA GLY A 99 -22.08 -15.04 -6.40
C GLY A 99 -21.89 -13.57 -6.77
N GLY A 100 -20.64 -13.09 -6.86
CA GLY A 100 -20.30 -11.72 -7.23
C GLY A 100 -20.68 -10.67 -6.18
N ARG A 101 -21.02 -11.10 -4.96
CA ARG A 101 -21.39 -10.22 -3.83
C ARG A 101 -20.64 -10.56 -2.55
N GLY A 102 -19.71 -11.51 -2.63
CA GLY A 102 -18.97 -11.97 -1.47
C GLY A 102 -18.08 -10.91 -0.87
N GLU A 103 -17.96 -10.98 0.46
CA GLU A 103 -17.08 -10.10 1.23
C GLU A 103 -15.61 -10.47 0.99
N SER A 104 -15.32 -11.73 0.64
CA SER A 104 -13.95 -12.24 0.67
C SER A 104 -13.16 -12.08 -0.62
N GLY A 105 -13.83 -12.10 -1.77
CA GLY A 105 -13.21 -12.02 -3.09
C GLY A 105 -12.68 -10.64 -3.47
N PHE A 106 -12.85 -9.63 -2.60
CA PHE A 106 -12.80 -8.22 -2.99
C PHE A 106 -13.94 -7.94 -4.01
N ALA A 107 -14.57 -6.77 -3.96
CA ALA A 107 -15.57 -6.41 -4.97
C ALA A 107 -14.91 -6.12 -6.34
N LEU A 108 -14.41 -7.16 -7.03
CA LEU A 108 -13.68 -7.06 -8.31
C LEU A 108 -14.56 -6.51 -9.45
N CYS A 109 -15.87 -6.38 -9.23
CA CYS A 109 -16.85 -5.84 -10.17
C CYS A 109 -16.68 -4.36 -10.56
N ALA A 110 -15.88 -3.56 -9.84
CA ALA A 110 -15.62 -2.16 -10.20
C ALA A 110 -14.46 -2.05 -11.23
N VAL A 111 -14.71 -2.55 -12.44
CA VAL A 111 -13.79 -2.55 -13.59
C VAL A 111 -13.43 -1.13 -14.03
N GLY A 112 -12.15 -0.84 -14.27
CA GLY A 112 -11.70 0.46 -14.81
C GLY A 112 -11.70 1.62 -13.80
N GLU A 113 -12.19 1.38 -12.59
CA GLU A 113 -12.22 2.37 -11.49
C GLU A 113 -11.15 2.10 -10.42
N ARG A 114 -10.49 0.93 -10.48
CA ARG A 114 -9.65 0.43 -9.39
C ARG A 114 -8.21 0.21 -9.82
N ARG A 115 -7.31 1.02 -9.26
CA ARG A 115 -5.84 0.93 -9.36
C ARG A 115 -5.32 -0.25 -8.54
N PHE A 116 -5.67 -1.47 -8.94
CA PHE A 116 -5.28 -2.69 -8.25
C PHE A 116 -3.77 -2.80 -8.19
N ARG A 117 -3.28 -3.24 -7.04
CA ARG A 117 -1.87 -3.51 -6.80
C ARG A 117 -1.75 -4.86 -6.12
N LEU A 118 -1.18 -5.84 -6.81
CA LEU A 118 -0.87 -7.13 -6.21
C LEU A 118 0.56 -7.08 -5.67
N TYR A 119 0.70 -7.24 -4.36
CA TYR A 119 1.98 -7.41 -3.70
C TYR A 119 2.22 -8.90 -3.48
N SER A 120 3.43 -9.36 -3.78
CA SER A 120 3.88 -10.72 -3.48
C SER A 120 5.20 -10.60 -2.75
N VAL A 121 5.18 -10.82 -1.44
CA VAL A 121 6.29 -10.50 -0.54
C VAL A 121 6.43 -11.61 0.48
N GLU A 122 7.67 -11.99 0.80
CA GLU A 122 7.98 -12.91 1.90
C GLU A 122 7.89 -12.14 3.24
N LEU A 123 6.80 -12.33 3.97
CA LEU A 123 6.50 -11.61 5.21
C LEU A 123 6.84 -12.45 6.47
N ASP A 124 6.56 -13.75 6.46
CA ASP A 124 6.79 -14.65 7.60
C ASP A 124 8.26 -15.11 7.74
N GLY A 125 9.08 -14.93 6.69
CA GLY A 125 10.50 -15.29 6.66
C GLY A 125 10.77 -16.78 6.43
N ASN A 126 9.73 -17.56 6.19
CA ASN A 126 9.79 -18.97 5.82
C ASN A 126 9.58 -19.18 4.31
N ARG A 127 10.70 -19.12 3.58
CA ARG A 127 10.78 -19.34 2.13
C ARG A 127 10.13 -20.62 1.60
N LYS A 128 9.86 -21.61 2.47
CA LYS A 128 9.16 -22.85 2.07
C LYS A 128 7.68 -22.64 1.81
N ASN A 129 7.07 -21.64 2.46
CA ASN A 129 5.65 -21.31 2.27
C ASN A 129 5.42 -20.51 0.98
N GLY A 130 6.49 -19.93 0.44
CA GLY A 130 6.40 -18.96 -0.65
C GLY A 130 5.95 -17.59 -0.15
N PRO A 131 5.96 -16.58 -1.03
CA PRO A 131 5.56 -15.22 -0.67
C PRO A 131 4.05 -15.14 -0.40
N GLU A 132 3.68 -14.30 0.56
CA GLU A 132 2.29 -13.93 0.80
C GLU A 132 1.81 -12.92 -0.25
N GLU A 133 0.57 -13.13 -0.73
CA GLU A 133 -0.07 -12.26 -1.70
C GLU A 133 -1.08 -11.33 -1.03
N TYR A 134 -0.86 -10.03 -1.16
CA TYR A 134 -1.82 -8.99 -0.73
C TYR A 134 -2.29 -8.21 -1.93
N LEU A 135 -3.61 -8.21 -2.15
CA LEU A 135 -4.24 -7.35 -3.14
C LEU A 135 -4.65 -6.06 -2.45
N TYR A 136 -4.00 -4.96 -2.85
CA TYR A 136 -4.52 -3.64 -2.59
C TYR A 136 -5.52 -3.28 -3.68
N GLY A 137 -6.65 -2.72 -3.27
CA GLY A 137 -7.60 -2.10 -4.18
C GLY A 137 -8.21 -0.86 -3.57
N GLN A 138 -8.46 0.10 -4.45
CA GLN A 138 -9.13 1.35 -4.15
C GLN A 138 -10.66 1.15 -4.16
N GLU A 139 -11.42 2.08 -3.59
CA GLU A 139 -12.90 2.10 -3.62
C GLU A 139 -13.52 1.92 -5.03
N PRO A 140 -14.85 1.61 -5.19
CA PRO A 140 -15.94 1.67 -4.20
C PRO A 140 -16.75 0.36 -4.05
N SER A 141 -17.66 0.30 -3.08
CA SER A 141 -18.55 -0.86 -2.85
C SER A 141 -19.44 -1.15 -4.07
N CYS A 142 -19.47 -2.38 -4.57
CA CYS A 142 -20.49 -2.79 -5.54
C CYS A 142 -21.88 -2.94 -4.90
N ASN A 143 -22.01 -2.84 -3.56
CA ASN A 143 -23.27 -2.69 -2.82
C ASN A 143 -22.95 -2.28 -1.36
N LEU A 144 -23.72 -1.32 -0.83
CA LEU A 144 -23.86 -0.94 0.59
C LEU A 144 -22.70 -0.16 1.25
N ASN A 145 -22.81 1.18 1.22
CA ASN A 145 -22.89 2.07 2.40
C ASN A 145 -21.93 1.86 3.60
N ARG A 146 -20.76 1.24 3.43
CA ARG A 146 -19.79 1.05 4.51
C ARG A 146 -18.40 1.44 4.04
N SER A 147 -18.01 2.65 4.48
CA SER A 147 -16.65 3.17 4.56
C SER A 147 -15.74 2.91 3.35
N GLY A 148 -15.88 3.72 2.30
CA GLY A 148 -14.95 4.84 2.05
C GLY A 148 -13.44 4.63 2.23
N SER A 149 -12.91 3.40 2.18
CA SER A 149 -11.50 3.15 2.48
C SER A 149 -10.93 2.10 1.54
N ALA A 150 -9.69 2.34 1.09
CA ALA A 150 -8.91 1.32 0.42
C ALA A 150 -8.51 0.22 1.43
N GLN A 151 -8.06 -0.91 0.93
CA GLN A 151 -7.66 -2.01 1.81
C GLN A 151 -6.61 -2.89 1.14
N TYR A 152 -5.72 -3.46 1.96
CA TYR A 152 -4.92 -4.63 1.59
C TYR A 152 -5.67 -5.86 2.05
N VAL A 153 -5.86 -6.83 1.17
CA VAL A 153 -6.53 -8.09 1.49
C VAL A 153 -5.67 -9.27 1.08
N ARG A 154 -5.55 -10.23 1.99
CA ARG A 154 -5.02 -11.56 1.71
C ARG A 154 -6.18 -12.55 1.70
N THR A 155 -6.27 -13.34 0.64
CA THR A 155 -7.34 -14.33 0.45
C THR A 155 -6.79 -15.74 0.65
N SER A 156 -7.48 -16.56 1.44
CA SER A 156 -7.29 -18.00 1.40
C SER A 156 -8.06 -18.56 0.20
N PHE A 157 -7.35 -18.94 -0.86
CA PHE A 157 -7.96 -19.36 -2.11
C PHE A 157 -8.72 -20.70 -2.08
N PRO A 158 -8.33 -21.72 -1.28
CA PRO A 158 -9.10 -22.96 -1.21
C PRO A 158 -10.52 -22.73 -0.64
N GLU A 159 -10.62 -21.92 0.40
CA GLU A 159 -11.88 -21.60 1.08
C GLU A 159 -12.60 -20.42 0.40
N CYS A 160 -11.87 -19.57 -0.31
CA CYS A 160 -12.31 -18.24 -0.72
C CYS A 160 -12.80 -17.46 0.50
N GLU A 161 -11.88 -17.19 1.42
CA GLU A 161 -12.11 -16.42 2.65
C GLU A 161 -11.04 -15.34 2.82
N ILE A 162 -11.36 -14.25 3.53
CA ILE A 162 -10.35 -13.25 3.92
C ILE A 162 -9.52 -13.85 5.03
N ALA A 163 -8.25 -14.12 4.71
CA ALA A 163 -7.27 -14.61 5.68
C ALA A 163 -6.61 -13.48 6.46
N ASP A 164 -6.63 -12.25 5.92
CA ASP A 164 -6.17 -11.02 6.57
C ASP A 164 -6.66 -9.79 5.80
N PHE A 165 -6.93 -8.69 6.49
CA PHE A 165 -7.19 -7.40 5.85
C PHE A 165 -6.73 -6.22 6.70
N VAL A 166 -6.33 -5.15 6.02
CA VAL A 166 -5.91 -3.89 6.65
C VAL A 166 -6.53 -2.73 5.92
N TYR A 167 -7.19 -1.85 6.65
CA TYR A 167 -7.65 -0.58 6.10
C TYR A 167 -6.46 0.28 5.67
N ALA A 168 -6.61 0.89 4.50
CA ALA A 168 -5.60 1.70 3.85
C ALA A 168 -6.19 3.04 3.43
N ALA A 169 -5.34 4.05 3.40
CA ALA A 169 -5.73 5.36 2.88
C ALA A 169 -5.99 5.25 1.37
N ALA A 170 -7.14 5.76 0.92
CA ALA A 170 -7.47 5.83 -0.51
C ALA A 170 -6.67 6.96 -1.19
N GLU A 171 -5.96 6.64 -2.26
CA GLU A 171 -5.07 7.62 -2.94
C GLU A 171 -5.81 8.64 -3.81
N ASP A 172 -6.98 8.27 -4.32
CA ASP A 172 -7.85 9.02 -5.22
C ASP A 172 -9.32 8.56 -5.04
N PRO A 173 -9.97 8.90 -3.91
CA PRO A 173 -11.30 8.39 -3.59
C PRO A 173 -12.34 8.87 -4.61
N LEU A 174 -13.17 7.96 -5.12
CA LEU A 174 -14.26 8.27 -6.05
C LEU A 174 -15.36 9.10 -5.38
N ALA A 175 -15.56 8.92 -4.07
CA ALA A 175 -16.46 9.74 -3.27
C ALA A 175 -15.80 11.09 -2.95
N LYS A 176 -16.38 12.19 -3.45
CA LYS A 176 -16.00 13.55 -3.06
C LYS A 176 -16.31 13.75 -1.58
N GLY A 177 -15.27 13.87 -0.76
CA GLY A 177 -15.39 14.19 0.66
C GLY A 177 -14.94 13.03 1.54
N HIS A 178 -13.67 13.03 1.92
CA HIS A 178 -13.24 13.47 3.26
C HIS A 178 -11.88 12.88 3.64
N ILE A 179 -11.41 11.83 2.94
CA ILE A 179 -10.12 11.19 3.22
C ILE A 179 -9.43 10.86 1.91
N THR A 180 -8.53 11.74 1.45
CA THR A 180 -7.53 11.34 0.46
C THR A 180 -6.27 10.92 1.19
N GLY A 181 -5.37 10.22 0.53
CA GLY A 181 -4.18 9.83 1.26
C GLY A 181 -3.14 9.12 0.45
N PHE A 182 -2.37 8.35 1.18
CA PHE A 182 -1.26 7.58 0.70
C PHE A 182 -1.19 6.29 1.50
N SER A 183 -0.99 5.18 0.81
CA SER A 183 -0.69 3.92 1.46
C SER A 183 0.43 3.19 0.74
N ALA A 184 1.40 2.69 1.52
CA ALA A 184 2.45 1.80 1.02
C ALA A 184 2.79 0.69 2.00
N LEU A 185 3.10 -0.47 1.45
CA LEU A 185 3.84 -1.53 2.12
C LEU A 185 5.33 -1.18 2.09
N VAL A 186 5.96 -1.18 3.26
CA VAL A 186 7.39 -0.87 3.42
C VAL A 186 8.08 -1.94 4.25
N HIS A 187 9.37 -2.13 3.99
CA HIS A 187 10.27 -2.92 4.82
C HIS A 187 11.21 -1.98 5.60
N TYR A 188 11.28 -2.15 6.91
CA TYR A 188 12.13 -1.37 7.80
C TYR A 188 12.73 -2.27 8.89
N ARG A 189 14.06 -2.33 8.96
CA ARG A 189 14.81 -3.08 10.00
C ARG A 189 14.42 -4.55 10.19
N GLY A 190 14.04 -5.23 9.11
CA GLY A 190 13.74 -6.68 9.13
C GLY A 190 12.26 -7.01 9.28
N ASP A 191 11.40 -6.00 9.43
CA ASP A 191 9.95 -6.15 9.54
C ASP A 191 9.22 -5.39 8.42
N HIS A 192 7.98 -5.79 8.18
CA HIS A 192 7.10 -5.21 7.18
C HIS A 192 6.00 -4.39 7.84
N PHE A 193 5.69 -3.26 7.23
CA PHE A 193 4.69 -2.33 7.73
C PHE A 193 3.84 -1.78 6.60
N ILE A 194 2.57 -1.53 6.89
CA ILE A 194 1.73 -0.66 6.06
C ILE A 194 1.76 0.73 6.68
N VAL A 195 2.28 1.70 5.93
CA VAL A 195 2.26 3.12 6.27
C VAL A 195 1.07 3.76 5.58
N ASN A 196 0.16 4.33 6.34
CA ASN A 196 -0.94 5.13 5.82
C ASN A 196 -0.70 6.60 6.18
N LEU A 197 -1.00 7.49 5.24
CA LEU A 197 -1.20 8.92 5.47
C LEU A 197 -2.64 9.23 5.05
N ASP A 198 -3.46 9.56 6.02
CA ASP A 198 -4.86 9.93 5.84
C ASP A 198 -4.98 11.46 5.95
N ASP A 199 -5.46 12.12 4.89
CA ASP A 199 -5.76 13.55 4.82
C ASP A 199 -7.24 13.78 5.09
N PHE A 200 -7.56 14.11 6.33
CA PHE A 200 -8.90 14.51 6.72
C PHE A 200 -9.03 16.02 6.50
N ALA A 201 -9.71 16.43 5.43
CA ALA A 201 -9.77 17.83 4.98
C ALA A 201 -10.01 18.88 6.09
N GLU A 202 -10.75 18.52 7.15
CA GLU A 202 -11.06 19.38 8.30
C GLU A 202 -10.27 19.04 9.59
N ALA A 203 -9.74 17.82 9.70
CA ALA A 203 -9.03 17.33 10.88
C ALA A 203 -7.51 17.22 10.68
N GLY A 204 -7.00 17.60 9.52
CA GLY A 204 -5.58 17.52 9.16
C GLY A 204 -5.14 16.09 8.85
N TYR A 205 -3.83 15.86 8.94
CA TYR A 205 -3.22 14.59 8.57
C TYR A 205 -3.07 13.64 9.75
N THR A 206 -3.37 12.37 9.51
CA THR A 206 -2.96 11.26 10.36
C THR A 206 -1.98 10.39 9.60
N ILE A 207 -0.87 10.03 10.24
CA ILE A 207 0.03 8.98 9.73
C ILE A 207 -0.12 7.79 10.67
N SER A 208 -0.40 6.62 10.12
CA SER A 208 -0.54 5.39 10.91
C SER A 208 0.35 4.28 10.37
N LEU A 209 0.73 3.36 11.26
CA LEU A 209 1.63 2.26 10.97
C LEU A 209 1.04 0.94 11.47
N ASN A 210 0.77 0.02 10.56
CA ASN A 210 0.39 -1.35 10.90
C ASN A 210 1.59 -2.26 10.68
N VAL A 211 1.91 -3.09 11.67
CA VAL A 211 3.05 -4.02 11.61
C VAL A 211 2.57 -5.43 11.24
N TYR A 212 3.34 -6.14 10.42
CA TYR A 212 3.10 -7.55 10.18
C TYR A 212 3.55 -8.40 11.38
N ASP A 213 2.62 -9.12 11.98
CA ASP A 213 2.90 -10.12 13.00
C ASP A 213 3.23 -11.46 12.32
N LYS A 214 4.50 -11.86 12.40
CA LYS A 214 5.00 -13.10 11.78
C LYS A 214 4.43 -14.36 12.44
N ALA A 215 4.07 -14.32 13.72
CA ALA A 215 3.54 -15.47 14.44
C ALA A 215 2.09 -15.73 14.04
N GLU A 216 1.29 -14.66 14.02
CA GLU A 216 -0.13 -14.71 13.63
C GLU A 216 -0.32 -14.69 12.10
N LYS A 217 0.76 -14.42 11.36
CA LYS A 217 0.79 -14.29 9.90
C LYS A 217 -0.22 -13.29 9.37
N LEU A 218 -0.36 -12.15 10.02
CA LEU A 218 -1.31 -11.10 9.65
C LEU A 218 -0.74 -9.73 10.02
N PHE A 219 -1.23 -8.69 9.37
CA PHE A 219 -0.99 -7.35 9.86
C PHE A 219 -1.85 -7.06 11.08
N SER A 220 -1.24 -6.50 12.11
CA SER A 220 -1.96 -6.08 13.31
C SER A 220 -3.10 -5.12 12.92
N GLY A 221 -4.33 -5.47 13.29
CA GLY A 221 -5.48 -4.56 13.18
C GLY A 221 -5.39 -3.32 14.10
N GLN A 222 -4.40 -3.29 15.01
CA GLN A 222 -4.05 -2.12 15.79
C GLN A 222 -2.85 -1.40 15.17
N ASN A 223 -2.96 -0.09 15.01
CA ASN A 223 -1.83 0.75 14.62
C ASN A 223 -0.75 0.72 15.71
N LEU A 224 0.47 0.30 15.35
CA LEU A 224 1.65 0.34 16.20
C LEU A 224 2.05 1.79 16.52
N CYS A 225 1.98 2.66 15.52
CA CYS A 225 2.24 4.08 15.65
C CYS A 225 1.11 4.88 15.01
N VAL A 226 0.74 5.99 15.63
CA VAL A 226 -0.19 6.98 15.08
C VAL A 226 0.39 8.35 15.35
N TRP A 227 0.56 9.18 14.32
CA TRP A 227 0.93 10.59 14.44
C TRP A 227 -0.16 11.47 13.86
N LYS A 228 -0.48 12.58 14.51
CA LYS A 228 -1.48 13.55 14.05
C LYS A 228 -0.84 14.93 13.84
N SER A 229 -1.26 15.64 12.80
CA SER A 229 -0.87 17.04 12.57
C SER A 229 -1.32 17.93 13.72
N GLN A 230 -0.45 18.82 14.18
CA GLN A 230 -0.80 19.80 15.21
C GLN A 230 -1.75 20.86 14.64
N GLY A 231 -2.86 21.11 15.34
CA GLY A 231 -3.85 22.13 14.93
C GLY A 231 -5.14 21.57 14.34
N SER A 232 -5.35 20.25 14.39
CA SER A 232 -6.68 19.69 14.14
C SER A 232 -7.67 20.26 15.16
N GLN A 233 -8.86 20.70 14.72
CA GLN A 233 -9.84 21.38 15.58
C GLN A 233 -10.30 20.54 16.79
N ASN A 234 -10.06 19.22 16.77
CA ASN A 234 -10.36 18.32 17.88
C ASN A 234 -9.41 18.44 19.08
N ASP A 235 -8.24 19.07 18.93
CA ASP A 235 -7.31 19.30 20.06
C ASP A 235 -7.81 20.38 21.04
N ILE A 236 -8.89 21.09 20.72
CA ILE A 236 -9.39 22.23 21.52
C ILE A 236 -10.43 21.81 22.57
N LYS A 237 -11.05 20.62 22.49
CA LYS A 237 -12.14 20.21 23.41
C LYS A 237 -11.70 19.43 24.67
N GLY A 238 -10.40 19.30 24.92
CA GLY A 238 -9.85 18.55 26.06
C GLY A 238 -9.48 19.35 27.32
N ARG A 239 -9.74 20.66 27.39
CA ARG A 239 -9.40 21.49 28.57
C ARG A 239 -10.60 22.29 29.06
N GLY A 240 -11.45 21.62 29.82
CA GLY A 240 -12.53 22.22 30.60
C GLY A 240 -13.09 21.20 31.58
N LYS A 241 -12.32 20.92 32.63
CA LYS A 241 -12.86 20.46 33.91
C LYS A 241 -12.99 21.68 34.82
#